data_AF-A0A2H0NCJ8-F1
#
_entry.id   AF-A0A2H0NCJ8-F1
#
_cell.length_a   1.000
_cell.length_b   1.000
_cell.length_c   1.000
_cell.angle_alpha   90.00
_cell.angle_beta   90.00
_cell.angle_gamma   90.00
#
_symmetry.space_group_name_H-M   'P 1'
#
loop_
_entity.id
_entity.type
_entity.pdbx_description
1 polymer ?
#
loop_
_entity_poly.entity_id
_entity_poly.type
_entity_poly.pdbx_seq_one_letter_code
_entity_poly.pdbx_strand_id
1 'polypeptide(L)'
;MKKLTKNWQSRAFWKNLSNFWGLVAILLFLVDFFSFHVYDVASSSVAVIYIGVLSLYVGSKEFYRWKTKGKFQSKYFGEIHVIFWTIVMAIFVIIGFLSHGLLNIPPEFIATYISVLGIFAISQQSKSFKLKG
;
A
#
# COMPACT_ATOMS: atom_id res chain seq x y z
N MET A 1 5.60 -32.15 3.64
CA MET A 1 6.46 -30.97 3.29
C MET A 1 5.94 -30.11 2.11
N LYS A 2 5.30 -30.65 1.06
CA LYS A 2 4.83 -29.87 -0.12
C LYS A 2 3.79 -28.75 0.14
N LYS A 3 3.03 -28.78 1.24
CA LYS A 3 1.95 -27.80 1.51
C LYS A 3 2.49 -26.45 2.03
N LEU A 4 3.69 -26.43 2.63
CA LEU A 4 4.31 -25.23 3.18
C LEU A 4 5.01 -24.38 2.11
N THR A 5 5.57 -25.01 1.06
CA THR A 5 6.28 -24.33 -0.03
C THR A 5 5.33 -23.57 -0.96
N LYS A 6 4.15 -24.13 -1.26
CA LYS A 6 3.12 -23.47 -2.09
C LYS A 6 2.65 -22.13 -1.50
N ASN A 7 2.50 -22.08 -0.18
CA ASN A 7 2.09 -20.86 0.51
C ASN A 7 3.19 -19.78 0.55
N TRP A 8 4.46 -20.19 0.55
CA TRP A 8 5.60 -19.26 0.53
C TRP A 8 5.81 -18.63 -0.84
N GLN A 9 5.73 -19.41 -1.92
CA GLN A 9 5.82 -18.89 -3.29
C GLN A 9 4.66 -17.92 -3.58
N SER A 10 3.45 -18.23 -3.13
CA SER A 10 2.31 -17.30 -3.23
C SER A 10 2.55 -16.00 -2.47
N ARG A 11 3.10 -16.04 -1.24
CA ARG A 11 3.36 -14.81 -0.45
C ARG A 11 4.44 -13.92 -1.05
N ALA A 12 5.54 -14.51 -1.53
CA ALA A 12 6.59 -13.75 -2.21
C ALA A 12 6.06 -13.11 -3.50
N PHE A 13 5.26 -13.84 -4.27
CA PHE A 13 4.58 -13.33 -5.45
C PHE A 13 3.68 -12.12 -5.11
N TRP A 14 2.77 -12.25 -4.13
CA TRP A 14 1.88 -11.15 -3.75
C TRP A 14 2.63 -9.92 -3.22
N LYS A 15 3.72 -10.13 -2.47
CA LYS A 15 4.56 -9.03 -2.00
C LYS A 15 5.25 -8.32 -3.16
N ASN A 16 5.83 -9.08 -4.09
CA ASN A 16 6.50 -8.50 -5.27
C ASN A 16 5.51 -7.78 -6.18
N LEU A 17 4.31 -8.34 -6.37
CA LEU A 17 3.25 -7.72 -7.15
C LEU A 17 2.76 -6.41 -6.51
N SER A 18 2.57 -6.39 -5.19
CA SER A 18 2.20 -5.17 -4.44
C SER A 18 3.30 -4.12 -4.49
N ASN A 19 4.57 -4.51 -4.39
CA ASN A 19 5.69 -3.59 -4.52
C ASN A 19 5.80 -3.02 -5.95
N PHE A 20 5.63 -3.87 -6.96
CA PHE A 20 5.66 -3.47 -8.37
C PHE A 20 4.59 -2.42 -8.64
N TRP A 21 3.32 -2.72 -8.32
CA TRP A 21 2.23 -1.77 -8.52
C TRP A 21 2.35 -0.52 -7.64
N GLY A 22 2.94 -0.63 -6.45
CA GLY A 22 3.23 0.53 -5.60
C GLY A 22 4.27 1.46 -6.21
N LEU A 23 5.33 0.92 -6.82
CA LEU A 23 6.32 1.72 -7.54
C LEU A 23 5.72 2.37 -8.78
N VAL A 24 4.95 1.62 -9.57
CA VAL A 24 4.26 2.16 -10.76
C VAL A 24 3.29 3.28 -10.36
N ALA A 25 2.53 3.11 -9.28
CA ALA A 25 1.63 4.14 -8.76
C ALA A 25 2.39 5.42 -8.39
N ILE A 26 3.49 5.32 -7.64
CA ILE A 26 4.30 6.48 -7.26
C ILE A 26 4.87 7.19 -8.49
N LEU A 27 5.41 6.45 -9.46
CA LEU A 27 5.95 7.04 -10.68
C LEU A 27 4.87 7.78 -11.48
N LEU A 28 3.68 7.18 -11.62
CA LEU A 28 2.58 7.83 -12.33
C LEU A 28 2.08 9.06 -11.57
N PHE A 29 1.94 9.02 -10.24
CA PHE A 29 1.57 10.19 -9.46
C PHE A 29 2.61 11.31 -9.56
N LEU A 30 3.90 10.98 -9.62
CA LEU A 30 4.95 11.98 -9.85
C LEU A 30 4.82 12.62 -11.23
N VAL A 31 4.66 11.80 -12.28
CA VAL A 31 4.49 12.31 -13.65
C VAL A 31 3.24 13.19 -13.74
N ASP A 32 2.13 12.76 -13.17
CA ASP A 32 0.86 13.47 -13.21
C ASP A 32 0.90 14.79 -12.43
N PHE A 33 1.57 14.79 -11.27
CA PHE A 33 1.79 15.97 -10.45
C PHE A 33 2.61 17.04 -11.18
N PHE A 34 3.68 16.66 -11.88
CA PHE A 34 4.49 17.62 -12.65
C PHE A 34 3.91 17.97 -14.03
N SER A 35 2.90 17.23 -14.49
CA SER A 35 2.27 17.43 -15.81
C SER A 35 0.91 18.12 -15.72
N PHE A 36 0.59 18.80 -14.61
CA PHE A 36 -0.67 19.52 -14.41
C PHE A 36 -1.92 18.67 -14.67
N HIS A 37 -1.95 17.42 -14.18
CA HIS A 37 -3.09 16.48 -14.29
C HIS A 37 -3.45 16.00 -15.71
N VAL A 38 -2.51 16.03 -16.65
CA VAL A 38 -2.74 15.50 -18.01
C VAL A 38 -2.96 13.97 -18.02
N TYR A 39 -2.57 13.26 -16.95
CA TYR A 39 -2.62 11.79 -16.89
C TYR A 39 -3.61 11.27 -15.83
N ASP A 40 -4.64 12.04 -15.51
CA ASP A 40 -5.70 11.74 -14.54
C ASP A 40 -6.30 10.32 -14.68
N VAL A 41 -6.60 9.87 -15.91
CA VAL A 41 -7.14 8.53 -16.19
C VAL A 41 -6.15 7.43 -15.83
N ALA A 42 -4.86 7.64 -16.13
CA ALA A 42 -3.80 6.67 -15.83
C ALA A 42 -3.52 6.61 -14.32
N SER A 43 -3.45 7.76 -13.65
CA SER A 43 -3.34 7.90 -12.19
C SER A 43 -4.50 7.22 -11.48
N SER A 44 -5.73 7.41 -11.95
CA SER A 44 -6.93 6.76 -11.41
C SER A 44 -6.88 5.25 -11.55
N SER A 45 -6.52 4.78 -12.74
CA SER A 45 -6.45 3.35 -13.03
C SER A 45 -5.39 2.65 -12.17
N VAL A 46 -4.20 3.24 -12.06
CA VAL A 46 -3.13 2.65 -11.25
C VAL A 46 -3.44 2.69 -9.76
N ALA A 47 -4.10 3.74 -9.27
CA ALA A 47 -4.53 3.84 -7.87
C ALA A 47 -5.45 2.67 -7.50
N VAL A 48 -6.48 2.42 -8.32
CA VAL A 48 -7.42 1.31 -8.11
C VAL A 48 -6.71 -0.04 -8.14
N ILE A 49 -5.85 -0.28 -9.13
CA ILE A 49 -5.11 -1.53 -9.24
C ILE A 49 -4.21 -1.74 -8.02
N TYR A 50 -3.45 -0.72 -7.63
CA TYR A 50 -2.54 -0.82 -6.50
C TYR A 50 -3.28 -1.06 -5.18
N ILE A 51 -4.37 -0.33 -4.90
CA ILE A 51 -5.19 -0.53 -3.70
C ILE A 51 -5.76 -1.96 -3.68
N GLY A 52 -6.26 -2.44 -4.83
CA GLY A 52 -6.77 -3.80 -4.94
C GLY A 52 -5.70 -4.86 -4.66
N VAL A 53 -4.54 -4.76 -5.29
CA VAL A 53 -3.41 -5.69 -5.08
C VAL A 53 -2.92 -5.64 -3.63
N LEU A 54 -2.79 -4.45 -3.04
CA LEU A 54 -2.38 -4.29 -1.65
C LEU A 54 -3.39 -4.91 -0.69
N SER A 55 -4.68 -4.71 -0.95
CA SER A 55 -5.78 -5.28 -0.16
C SER A 55 -5.78 -6.80 -0.23
N LEU A 56 -5.59 -7.39 -1.41
CA LEU A 56 -5.47 -8.85 -1.57
C LEU A 56 -4.24 -9.40 -0.84
N TYR A 57 -3.09 -8.73 -0.95
CA TYR A 57 -1.87 -9.13 -0.25
C TYR A 57 -2.06 -9.10 1.27
N VAL A 58 -2.53 -7.98 1.82
CA VAL A 58 -2.73 -7.84 3.26
C VAL A 58 -3.85 -8.75 3.74
N GLY A 59 -4.99 -8.81 3.04
CA GLY A 59 -6.10 -9.71 3.36
C GLY A 59 -5.69 -11.17 3.42
N SER A 60 -4.87 -11.64 2.46
CA SER A 60 -4.34 -13.00 2.50
C SER A 60 -3.47 -13.25 3.74
N LYS A 61 -2.56 -12.31 4.07
CA LYS A 61 -1.69 -12.35 5.24
C LYS A 61 -2.50 -12.39 6.55
N GLU A 62 -3.54 -11.57 6.63
CA GLU A 62 -4.44 -11.48 7.78
C GLU A 62 -5.27 -12.75 7.96
N PHE A 63 -5.84 -13.29 6.89
CA PHE A 63 -6.55 -14.57 6.91
C PHE A 63 -5.67 -15.72 7.42
N TYR A 64 -4.41 -15.81 6.96
CA TYR A 64 -3.45 -16.79 7.48
C TYR A 64 -3.16 -16.58 8.97
N ARG A 65 -3.12 -15.34 9.46
CA ARG A 65 -2.92 -15.05 10.88
C ARG A 65 -4.10 -15.51 11.73
N TRP A 66 -5.33 -15.24 11.30
CA TRP A 66 -6.53 -15.69 12.00
C TRP A 66 -6.61 -17.22 12.03
N LYS A 67 -6.38 -17.88 10.89
CA LYS A 67 -6.38 -19.35 10.80
C LYS A 67 -5.35 -20.02 11.72
N THR A 68 -4.22 -19.36 11.95
CA THR A 68 -3.13 -19.87 12.80
C THR A 68 -3.24 -19.41 14.26
N LYS A 69 -4.40 -18.89 14.68
CA LYS A 69 -4.64 -18.34 16.04
C LYS A 69 -3.55 -17.33 16.45
N GLY A 70 -3.15 -16.47 15.52
CA GLY A 70 -2.13 -15.46 15.76
C GLY A 70 -0.68 -15.97 15.75
N LYS A 71 -0.40 -17.27 15.62
CA LYS A 71 0.99 -17.78 15.61
C LYS A 71 1.78 -17.34 14.38
N PHE A 72 1.11 -16.92 13.31
CA PHE A 72 1.79 -16.37 12.13
C PHE A 72 2.36 -14.98 12.40
N GLN A 73 3.70 -14.88 12.36
CA GLN A 73 4.43 -13.62 12.28
C GLN A 73 4.89 -13.41 10.84
N SER A 74 4.54 -12.26 10.27
CA SER A 74 5.06 -11.86 8.96
C SER A 74 6.53 -11.49 9.10
N LYS A 75 7.38 -11.97 8.18
CA LYS A 75 8.78 -11.53 8.06
C LYS A 75 8.90 -10.06 7.62
N TYR A 76 7.87 -9.52 6.98
CA TYR A 76 7.87 -8.16 6.43
C TYR A 76 7.15 -7.19 7.35
N PHE A 77 7.85 -6.10 7.71
CA PHE A 77 7.35 -5.00 8.53
C PHE A 77 6.46 -4.08 7.71
N GLY A 78 5.17 -4.04 8.05
CA GLY A 78 4.22 -3.11 7.42
C GLY A 78 4.49 -1.65 7.76
N GLU A 79 5.16 -1.38 8.88
CA GLU A 79 5.51 -0.03 9.35
C GLU A 79 6.42 0.70 8.35
N ILE A 80 7.44 0.01 7.83
CA ILE A 80 8.35 0.58 6.82
C ILE A 80 7.58 1.00 5.56
N HIS A 81 6.59 0.19 5.16
CA HIS A 81 5.75 0.51 4.00
C HIS A 81 4.94 1.78 4.22
N VAL A 82 4.33 1.94 5.40
CA VAL A 82 3.58 3.16 5.72
C VAL A 82 4.50 4.36 5.84
N ILE A 83 5.63 4.25 6.54
CA ILE A 83 6.62 5.33 6.67
C ILE A 83 7.05 5.81 5.29
N PHE A 84 7.33 4.89 4.37
CA PHE A 84 7.67 5.24 3.00
C PHE A 84 6.56 6.04 2.29
N TRP A 85 5.31 5.58 2.34
CA TRP A 85 4.19 6.33 1.76
C TRP A 85 3.93 7.68 2.44
N THR A 86 4.15 7.78 3.74
CA THR A 86 4.06 9.05 4.49
C THR A 86 5.16 10.02 4.05
N ILE A 87 6.39 9.56 3.84
CA ILE A 87 7.48 10.39 3.31
C ILE A 87 7.14 10.88 1.91
N VAL A 88 6.66 10.00 1.02
CA VAL A 88 6.26 10.40 -0.34
C VAL A 88 5.14 11.45 -0.30
N MET A 89 4.09 11.24 0.51
CA MET A 89 3.02 12.23 0.68
C MET A 89 3.54 13.57 1.22
N ALA A 90 4.42 13.55 2.21
CA ALA A 90 5.03 14.76 2.77
C ALA A 90 5.82 15.53 1.71
N ILE A 91 6.56 14.85 0.83
CA ILE A 91 7.28 15.48 -0.28
C ILE A 91 6.30 16.18 -1.23
N PHE A 92 5.19 15.55 -1.62
CA PHE A 92 4.17 16.16 -2.47
C PHE A 92 3.55 17.40 -1.83
N VAL A 93 3.24 17.35 -0.52
CA VAL A 93 2.71 18.49 0.22
C VAL A 93 3.69 19.64 0.27
N ILE A 94 4.98 19.37 0.54
CA ILE A 94 6.02 20.40 0.59
C ILE A 94 6.22 21.04 -0.79
N ILE A 95 6.34 20.24 -1.86
CA ILE A 95 6.53 20.76 -3.22
C ILE A 95 5.29 21.55 -3.67
N GLY A 96 4.09 21.03 -3.42
CA GLY A 96 2.83 21.71 -3.74
C GLY A 96 2.74 23.07 -3.04
N PHE A 97 3.07 23.12 -1.75
CA PHE A 97 3.14 24.37 -0.99
C PHE A 97 4.17 25.35 -1.56
N LEU A 98 5.38 24.89 -1.87
CA LEU A 98 6.45 25.74 -2.44
C LEU A 98 6.13 26.23 -3.85
N SER A 99 5.32 25.50 -4.61
CA SER A 99 4.87 25.91 -5.94
C SER A 99 3.79 26.99 -5.94
N HIS A 100 3.44 27.54 -4.77
CA HIS A 100 2.36 28.53 -4.60
C HIS A 100 1.00 28.06 -5.16
N GLY A 101 0.73 26.75 -5.12
CA GLY A 101 -0.52 26.16 -5.62
C GLY A 101 -0.58 25.96 -7.14
N LEU A 102 0.54 26.10 -7.87
CA LEU A 102 0.59 25.76 -9.29
C LEU A 102 0.54 24.24 -9.51
N LEU A 103 1.15 23.46 -8.62
CA LEU A 103 1.12 22.01 -8.65
C LEU A 103 0.07 21.48 -7.67
N ASN A 104 -1.00 20.92 -8.22
CA ASN A 104 -2.07 20.33 -7.46
C ASN A 104 -1.79 18.84 -7.22
N ILE A 105 -2.07 18.37 -6.01
CA ILE A 105 -1.87 16.97 -5.65
C ILE A 105 -3.02 16.16 -6.25
N PRO A 106 -2.76 15.08 -7.01
CA PRO A 106 -3.82 14.26 -7.58
C PRO A 106 -4.74 13.69 -6.48
N PRO A 107 -6.07 13.83 -6.58
CA PRO A 107 -6.99 13.31 -5.57
C PRO A 107 -6.86 11.78 -5.40
N GLU A 108 -6.49 11.07 -6.46
CA GLU A 108 -6.22 9.64 -6.48
C GLU A 108 -5.04 9.27 -5.58
N PHE A 109 -4.02 10.12 -5.52
CA PHE A 109 -2.86 9.92 -4.64
C PHE A 109 -3.26 10.06 -3.17
N ILE A 110 -4.09 11.06 -2.85
CA ILE A 110 -4.65 11.24 -1.50
C ILE A 110 -5.47 10.02 -1.09
N ALA A 111 -6.38 9.57 -1.97
CA ALA A 111 -7.20 8.39 -1.74
C ALA A 111 -6.35 7.12 -1.54
N THR A 112 -5.29 6.98 -2.32
CA THR A 112 -4.32 5.87 -2.20
C THR A 112 -3.59 5.91 -0.86
N TYR A 113 -3.11 7.08 -0.44
CA TYR A 113 -2.44 7.26 0.84
C TYR A 113 -3.36 6.90 2.02
N ILE A 114 -4.59 7.41 2.01
CA ILE A 114 -5.61 7.08 3.02
C ILE A 114 -5.86 5.56 3.05
N SER A 115 -5.96 4.93 1.88
CA SER A 115 -6.15 3.48 1.77
C SER A 115 -4.98 2.69 2.38
N VAL A 116 -3.73 3.12 2.12
CA VAL A 116 -2.53 2.51 2.71
C VAL A 116 -2.57 2.61 4.24
N LEU A 117 -2.93 3.78 4.79
CA LEU A 117 -3.09 3.96 6.23
C LEU A 117 -4.22 3.10 6.81
N GLY A 118 -5.37 3.04 6.14
CA GLY A 118 -6.52 2.24 6.57
C GLY A 118 -6.20 0.75 6.59
N ILE A 119 -5.59 0.22 5.53
CA ILE A 119 -5.15 -1.17 5.45
C ILE A 119 -4.11 -1.48 6.54
N PHE A 120 -3.19 -0.55 6.82
CA PHE A 120 -2.23 -0.71 7.90
C PHE A 120 -2.90 -0.72 9.28
N ALA A 121 -3.83 0.20 9.54
CA ALA A 121 -4.57 0.26 10.79
C ALA A 121 -5.33 -1.05 11.06
N ILE A 122 -6.02 -1.59 10.05
CA ILE A 122 -6.69 -2.90 10.13
C ILE A 122 -5.67 -4.00 10.44
N SER A 123 -4.52 -4.00 9.76
CA SER A 123 -3.46 -4.99 10.00
C SER A 123 -2.89 -4.90 11.41
N GLN A 124 -2.74 -3.70 11.99
CA GLN A 124 -2.29 -3.52 13.38
C GLN A 124 -3.35 -3.97 14.39
N GLN A 125 -4.62 -3.61 14.19
CA GLN A 125 -5.72 -4.04 15.06
C GLN A 125 -5.85 -5.56 15.12
N SER A 126 -5.77 -6.21 13.96
CA SER A 126 -5.79 -7.67 13.89
C SER A 126 -4.56 -8.31 14.59
N LYS A 127 -3.44 -7.60 14.80
CA LYS A 127 -2.25 -8.12 15.52
C LYS A 127 -2.50 -8.01 17.03
N SER A 128 -3.12 -6.91 17.43
CA SER A 128 -3.55 -6.65 18.81
C SER A 128 -4.60 -7.65 19.29
N PHE A 129 -5.34 -8.30 18.38
CA PHE A 129 -6.33 -9.32 18.70
C PHE A 129 -5.75 -10.65 19.23
N LYS A 130 -4.49 -10.69 19.66
CA LYS A 130 -3.93 -11.82 20.40
C LYS A 130 -4.37 -11.76 21.87
N LEU A 131 -5.12 -12.79 22.30
CA LEU A 131 -5.36 -13.22 23.69
C LEU A 131 -6.53 -12.55 24.45
N LYS A 132 -7.76 -12.94 24.10
CA LYS A 132 -8.89 -13.10 25.05
C LYS A 132 -9.75 -14.35 24.72
N GLY A 133 -9.13 -15.42 24.24
CA GLY A 133 -9.81 -16.68 23.93
C GLY A 133 -8.89 -17.88 24.05
#